data_AF-A0A7L2J6L0-F1
#
_entry.id   AF-A0A7L2J6L0-F1
#
_cell.length_a   1.000
_cell.length_b   1.000
_cell.length_c   1.000
_cell.angle_alpha   90.00
_cell.angle_beta   90.00
_cell.angle_gamma   90.00
#
_symmetry.space_group_name_H-M   'P 1'
#
loop_
_entity.id
_entity.type
_entity.pdbx_description
1 polymer ?
#
loop_
_entity_poly.entity_id
_entity_poly.type
_entity_poly.pdbx_seq_one_letter_code
_entity_poly.pdbx_strand_id
1 'polypeptide(L)'
;ILKTLNSWFWWENIWMPINCTWADFVDRDGLVFPKPHQLYATIPYAFVLLIIRFFSERYVAIPLAKALGIKNVRRVKPQPNPVLESYFRECSRHPSQSDIKGLAKKCNCTVHLVEKWFRRRRNLEIPTVLQKFKEAFWRFSFYLTSSIVGFIFLYDKPWFYDIWQTWVGYPFQTLLPSQYWYYMAEIGFYWSLIFTLGIDIKRKASACDFTAHVVHHLAAIGLMSGSWCGNYVRLGTLVIFVHDTADFWLEAAKMFNYARWEKTCNMLFIIFSIAFFITRMILLPFWILRATLYQPTYYSTTPVIAYFLFNGMLLTLQGLHLYWGYLIFKILKRFVFLK
;
A
#
# COMPACT_ATOMS: atom_id res chain seq x y z
N ILE A 1 30.34 1.29 14.15
CA ILE A 1 29.50 0.98 12.95
C ILE A 1 28.13 1.66 13.04
N LEU A 2 27.21 1.27 13.92
CA LEU A 2 25.86 1.90 13.98
C LEU A 2 25.88 3.42 14.21
N LYS A 3 26.71 3.92 15.14
CA LYS A 3 26.87 5.37 15.36
C LYS A 3 27.41 6.10 14.12
N THR A 4 28.38 5.50 13.43
CA THR A 4 29.00 6.02 12.21
C THR A 4 28.01 6.03 11.03
N LEU A 5 27.20 4.98 10.90
CA LEU A 5 26.14 4.92 9.89
C LEU A 5 25.05 5.96 10.18
N ASN A 6 24.69 6.15 11.45
CA ASN A 6 23.74 7.17 11.86
C ASN A 6 24.25 8.59 11.57
N SER A 7 25.52 8.89 11.89
CA SER A 7 26.11 10.20 11.59
C SER A 7 26.22 10.45 10.09
N TRP A 8 26.53 9.41 9.30
CA TRP A 8 26.57 9.52 7.84
C TRP A 8 25.19 9.74 7.23
N PHE A 9 24.18 9.00 7.72
CA PHE A 9 22.80 9.14 7.25
C PHE A 9 22.21 10.52 7.55
N TRP A 10 22.49 11.09 8.73
CA TRP A 10 22.03 12.42 9.12
C TRP A 10 22.97 13.55 8.69
N TRP A 11 23.85 13.29 7.72
CA TRP A 11 24.72 14.34 7.20
C TRP A 11 23.90 15.40 6.44
N GLU A 12 24.14 16.68 6.74
CA GLU A 12 23.31 17.80 6.29
C GLU A 12 23.20 17.88 4.76
N ASN A 13 24.31 17.68 4.05
CA ASN A 13 24.35 17.68 2.58
C ASN A 13 23.46 16.61 1.92
N ILE A 14 23.04 15.58 2.68
CA ILE A 14 22.08 14.59 2.18
C ILE A 14 20.67 15.19 2.14
N TRP A 15 20.28 15.95 3.16
CA TRP A 15 18.88 16.31 3.40
C TRP A 15 18.53 17.75 3.08
N MET A 16 19.50 18.67 3.19
CA MET A 16 19.23 20.11 3.18
C MET A 16 20.25 20.90 2.35
N PRO A 17 19.84 22.07 1.81
CA PRO A 17 20.71 22.91 0.98
C PRO A 17 21.95 23.40 1.73
N ILE A 18 22.98 23.86 1.00
CA ILE A 18 24.31 24.23 1.51
C ILE A 18 24.28 25.28 2.65
N ASN A 19 23.23 26.10 2.71
CA ASN A 19 23.09 27.18 3.70
C ASN A 19 22.14 26.83 4.86
N CYS A 20 21.83 25.55 5.07
CA CYS A 20 20.95 25.10 6.14
C CYS A 20 21.60 24.00 6.95
N THR A 21 21.36 24.02 8.26
CA THR A 21 21.83 23.01 9.21
C THR A 21 20.65 22.42 9.97
N TRP A 22 20.84 21.27 10.65
CA TRP A 22 19.78 20.72 11.50
C TRP A 22 19.38 21.68 12.63
N ALA A 23 20.27 22.60 13.04
CA ALA A 23 19.96 23.63 14.03
C ALA A 23 18.90 24.63 13.55
N ASP A 24 18.70 24.76 12.23
CA ASP A 24 17.69 25.63 11.65
C ASP A 24 16.28 25.04 11.66
N PHE A 25 16.16 23.72 11.88
CA PHE A 25 14.90 22.99 11.97
C PHE A 25 14.46 22.75 13.42
N VAL A 26 14.85 23.65 14.32
CA VAL A 26 14.32 23.72 15.68
C VAL A 26 13.13 24.67 15.70
N ASP A 27 12.04 24.26 16.33
CA ASP A 27 10.82 25.06 16.41
C ASP A 27 11.12 26.45 16.99
N ARG A 28 10.84 27.51 16.23
CA ARG A 28 11.14 28.91 16.58
C ARG A 28 10.21 29.87 15.85
N ASP A 29 9.92 31.02 16.45
CA ASP A 29 9.16 32.11 15.81
C ASP A 29 7.81 31.67 15.20
N GLY A 30 7.14 30.70 15.83
CA GLY A 30 5.88 30.13 15.35
C GLY A 30 6.03 29.10 14.22
N LEU A 31 7.25 28.82 13.75
CA LEU A 31 7.56 27.73 12.84
C LEU A 31 7.72 26.43 13.62
N VAL A 32 7.00 25.40 13.19
CA VAL A 32 7.12 24.03 13.71
C VAL A 32 7.64 23.15 12.59
N PHE A 33 8.65 22.31 12.85
CA PHE A 33 9.27 21.47 11.83
C PHE A 33 8.99 19.98 12.04
N PRO A 34 8.89 19.17 10.96
CA PRO A 34 8.83 17.73 11.07
C PRO A 34 10.15 17.19 11.64
N LYS A 35 10.05 16.39 12.69
CA LYS A 35 11.23 15.82 13.36
C LYS A 35 11.36 14.34 13.01
N PRO A 36 12.52 13.86 12.53
CA PRO A 36 12.64 12.47 12.08
C PRO A 36 12.26 11.40 13.12
N HIS A 37 12.58 11.62 14.39
CA HIS A 37 12.23 10.69 15.47
C HIS A 37 10.71 10.48 15.64
N GLN A 38 9.86 11.39 15.15
CA GLN A 38 8.40 11.21 15.16
C GLN A 38 7.97 10.03 14.27
N LEU A 39 8.75 9.67 13.25
CA LEU A 39 8.47 8.52 12.41
C LEU A 39 8.51 7.21 13.20
N TYR A 40 9.24 7.13 14.31
CA TYR A 40 9.21 5.94 15.17
C TYR A 40 7.84 5.68 15.78
N ALA A 41 7.01 6.73 15.96
CA ALA A 41 5.63 6.59 16.45
C ALA A 41 4.69 5.94 15.44
N THR A 42 5.05 5.89 14.15
CA THR A 42 4.22 5.25 13.12
C THR A 42 4.13 3.73 13.30
N ILE A 43 5.14 3.11 13.90
CA ILE A 43 5.16 1.68 14.21
C ILE A 43 4.11 1.31 15.28
N PRO A 44 4.07 1.94 16.48
CA PRO A 44 2.99 1.68 17.44
C PRO A 44 1.62 2.04 16.86
N TYR A 45 1.49 3.09 16.05
CA TYR A 45 0.22 3.37 15.35
C TYR A 45 -0.20 2.25 14.40
N ALA A 46 0.74 1.59 13.72
CA ALA A 46 0.44 0.42 12.90
C ALA A 46 -0.17 -0.72 13.74
N PHE A 47 0.33 -0.97 14.96
CA PHE A 47 -0.26 -1.97 15.85
C PHE A 47 -1.65 -1.57 16.34
N VAL A 48 -1.88 -0.29 16.64
CA VAL A 48 -3.23 0.23 16.95
C VAL A 48 -4.17 0.02 15.77
N LEU A 49 -3.74 0.30 14.54
CA LEU A 49 -4.51 0.04 13.33
C LEU A 49 -4.80 -1.45 13.13
N LEU A 50 -3.89 -2.35 13.49
CA LEU A 50 -4.14 -3.80 13.46
C LEU A 50 -5.19 -4.23 14.51
N ILE A 51 -5.20 -3.61 15.68
CA ILE A 51 -6.25 -3.82 16.68
C ILE A 51 -7.60 -3.33 16.12
N ILE A 52 -7.64 -2.12 15.57
CA ILE A 52 -8.86 -1.57 14.93
C ILE A 52 -9.31 -2.48 13.78
N ARG A 53 -8.39 -2.98 12.95
CA ARG A 53 -8.66 -3.95 11.89
C ARG A 53 -9.33 -5.20 12.45
N PHE A 54 -8.80 -5.77 13.53
CA PHE A 54 -9.37 -6.96 14.15
C PHE A 54 -10.84 -6.74 14.56
N PHE A 55 -11.15 -5.61 15.19
CA PHE A 55 -12.51 -5.26 15.59
C PHE A 55 -13.41 -4.97 14.38
N SER A 56 -12.97 -4.15 13.43
CA SER A 56 -13.76 -3.82 12.24
C SER A 56 -14.10 -5.06 11.40
N GLU A 57 -13.13 -5.95 11.23
CA GLU A 57 -13.29 -7.22 10.56
C GLU A 57 -14.28 -8.15 11.27
N ARG A 58 -14.26 -8.18 12.61
CA ARG A 58 -15.09 -9.08 13.41
C ARG A 58 -16.52 -8.59 13.54
N TYR A 59 -16.70 -7.30 13.82
CA TYR A 59 -17.98 -6.72 14.23
C TYR A 59 -18.71 -5.99 13.09
N VAL A 60 -18.01 -5.61 12.02
CA VAL A 60 -18.63 -4.90 10.88
C VAL A 60 -18.55 -5.72 9.60
N ALA A 61 -17.36 -6.15 9.20
CA ALA A 61 -17.15 -6.81 7.91
C ALA A 61 -17.88 -8.17 7.80
N ILE A 62 -17.85 -8.99 8.86
CA ILE A 62 -18.52 -10.31 8.85
C ILE A 62 -20.05 -10.17 8.76
N PRO A 63 -20.72 -9.36 9.61
CA PRO A 63 -22.17 -9.11 9.46
C PRO A 63 -22.53 -8.55 8.09
N LEU A 64 -21.76 -7.58 7.58
CA LEU A 64 -21.98 -7.00 6.25
C LEU A 64 -21.84 -8.05 5.14
N ALA A 65 -20.80 -8.89 5.18
CA ALA A 65 -20.62 -9.97 4.23
C ALA A 65 -21.80 -10.95 4.24
N LYS A 66 -22.34 -11.26 5.43
CA LYS A 66 -23.52 -12.12 5.58
C LYS A 66 -24.77 -11.46 4.99
N ALA A 67 -24.97 -10.15 5.23
CA ALA A 67 -26.07 -9.38 4.66
C ALA A 67 -26.01 -9.34 3.11
N LEU A 68 -24.80 -9.30 2.55
CA LEU A 68 -24.54 -9.37 1.11
C LEU A 68 -24.57 -10.81 0.54
N GLY A 69 -24.94 -11.82 1.33
CA GLY A 69 -25.08 -13.20 0.88
C GLY A 69 -23.77 -13.99 0.71
N ILE A 70 -22.64 -13.48 1.23
CA ILE A 70 -21.34 -14.16 1.15
C ILE A 70 -21.30 -15.31 2.16
N LYS A 71 -21.20 -16.55 1.64
CA LYS A 71 -21.14 -17.76 2.47
C LYS A 71 -19.79 -17.91 3.16
N ASN A 72 -19.81 -18.23 4.46
CA ASN A 72 -18.62 -18.60 5.21
C ASN A 72 -18.24 -20.07 4.94
N VAL A 73 -17.43 -20.30 3.91
CA VAL A 73 -16.95 -21.63 3.55
C VAL A 73 -15.82 -22.06 4.49
N ARG A 74 -16.11 -23.00 5.40
CA ARG A 74 -15.10 -23.62 6.25
C ARG A 74 -14.31 -24.66 5.45
N ARG A 75 -12.99 -24.51 5.41
CA ARG A 75 -12.11 -25.46 4.71
C ARG A 75 -11.71 -26.61 5.60
N VAL A 76 -11.84 -27.83 5.08
CA VAL A 76 -11.52 -29.06 5.81
C VAL A 76 -10.01 -29.22 5.89
N LYS A 77 -9.47 -29.34 7.11
CA LYS A 77 -8.05 -29.64 7.30
C LYS A 77 -7.76 -31.08 6.85
N PRO A 78 -6.64 -31.33 6.14
CA PRO A 78 -6.23 -32.69 5.85
C PRO A 78 -5.88 -33.43 7.15
N GLN A 79 -5.96 -34.77 7.14
CA GLN A 79 -5.52 -35.56 8.28
C GLN A 79 -4.02 -35.32 8.53
N PRO A 80 -3.56 -35.17 9.78
CA PRO A 80 -2.15 -34.99 10.08
C PRO A 80 -1.31 -36.14 9.53
N ASN A 81 -0.35 -35.83 8.65
CA ASN A 81 0.63 -36.79 8.15
C ASN A 81 1.99 -36.08 8.01
N PRO A 82 2.96 -36.37 8.89
CA PRO A 82 4.26 -35.70 8.89
C PRO A 82 5.04 -35.87 7.58
N VAL A 83 4.95 -37.05 6.95
CA VAL A 83 5.66 -37.37 5.69
C VAL A 83 5.12 -36.54 4.53
N LEU A 84 3.80 -36.39 4.44
CA LEU A 84 3.17 -35.57 3.40
C LEU A 84 3.41 -34.08 3.63
N GLU A 85 3.41 -33.63 4.90
CA GLU A 85 3.68 -32.22 5.24
C GLU A 85 5.14 -31.82 5.01
N SER A 86 6.12 -32.69 5.31
CA SER A 86 7.53 -32.42 4.99
C SER A 86 7.73 -32.32 3.49
N TYR A 87 7.23 -33.29 2.73
CA TYR A 87 7.30 -33.26 1.26
C TYR A 87 6.63 -32.00 0.68
N PHE A 88 5.46 -31.61 1.20
CA PHE A 88 4.75 -30.42 0.75
C PHE A 88 5.55 -29.13 0.96
N ARG A 89 6.31 -29.03 2.05
CA ARG A 89 7.10 -27.84 2.41
C ARG A 89 8.44 -27.79 1.69
N GLU A 90 9.11 -28.93 1.57
CA GLU A 90 10.51 -29.02 1.17
C GLU A 90 10.68 -29.38 -0.31
N CYS A 91 9.78 -30.19 -0.87
CA CYS A 91 9.92 -30.72 -2.22
C CYS A 91 8.97 -30.04 -3.21
N SER A 92 7.67 -30.31 -3.12
CA SER A 92 6.69 -29.78 -4.07
C SER A 92 5.28 -29.72 -3.52
N ARG A 93 4.60 -28.61 -3.84
CA ARG A 93 3.15 -28.42 -3.60
C ARG A 93 2.29 -29.18 -4.60
N HIS A 94 2.86 -29.49 -5.77
CA HIS A 94 2.24 -30.18 -6.91
C HIS A 94 3.10 -31.40 -7.28
N PRO A 95 3.06 -32.48 -6.46
CA PRO A 95 3.80 -33.70 -6.75
C PRO A 95 3.37 -34.30 -8.09
N SER A 96 4.32 -34.90 -8.80
CA SER A 96 4.03 -35.68 -10.00
C SER A 96 3.32 -37.00 -9.65
N GLN A 97 2.75 -37.68 -10.65
CA GLN A 97 2.07 -38.96 -10.41
C GLN A 97 3.01 -40.06 -9.89
N SER A 98 4.29 -40.05 -10.27
CA SER A 98 5.31 -40.96 -9.70
C SER A 98 5.57 -40.65 -8.22
N ASP A 99 5.68 -39.36 -7.86
CA ASP A 99 5.86 -38.93 -6.47
C ASP A 99 4.68 -39.34 -5.59
N ILE A 100 3.45 -39.16 -6.08
CA ILE A 100 2.23 -39.54 -5.35
C ILE A 100 2.23 -41.05 -5.06
N LYS A 101 2.60 -41.89 -6.03
CA LYS A 101 2.71 -43.35 -5.83
C LYS A 101 3.79 -43.70 -4.80
N GLY A 102 4.95 -43.04 -4.85
CA GLY A 102 6.02 -43.22 -3.87
C GLY A 102 5.59 -42.83 -2.45
N LEU A 103 4.90 -41.71 -2.32
CA LEU A 103 4.37 -41.21 -1.05
C LEU A 103 3.25 -42.12 -0.49
N ALA A 104 2.39 -42.64 -1.36
CA ALA A 104 1.36 -43.61 -0.99
C ALA A 104 1.98 -44.87 -0.36
N LYS A 105 3.05 -45.39 -0.98
CA LYS A 105 3.82 -46.52 -0.42
C LYS A 105 4.47 -46.18 0.92
N LYS A 106 5.11 -45.00 1.05
CA LYS A 106 5.75 -44.55 2.30
C LYS A 106 4.76 -44.35 3.46
N CYS A 107 3.55 -43.87 3.16
CA CYS A 107 2.54 -43.56 4.16
C CYS A 107 1.57 -44.71 4.43
N ASN A 108 1.80 -45.88 3.81
CA ASN A 108 0.89 -47.03 3.83
C ASN A 108 -0.58 -46.63 3.55
N CYS A 109 -0.80 -45.78 2.55
CA CYS A 109 -2.12 -45.27 2.20
C CYS A 109 -2.36 -45.32 0.70
N THR A 110 -3.62 -45.18 0.28
CA THR A 110 -3.96 -45.23 -1.15
C THR A 110 -3.52 -43.94 -1.86
N VAL A 111 -3.21 -44.07 -3.15
CA VAL A 111 -2.90 -42.94 -4.05
C VAL A 111 -3.97 -41.84 -3.93
N HIS A 112 -5.25 -42.23 -3.93
CA HIS A 112 -6.37 -41.31 -3.79
C HIS A 112 -6.33 -40.50 -2.48
N LEU A 113 -5.95 -41.11 -1.35
CA LEU A 113 -5.83 -40.41 -0.07
C LEU A 113 -4.70 -39.39 -0.10
N VAL A 114 -3.57 -39.70 -0.73
CA VAL A 114 -2.46 -38.77 -0.93
C VAL A 114 -2.90 -37.59 -1.80
N GLU A 115 -3.53 -37.85 -2.96
CA GLU A 115 -4.04 -36.79 -3.83
C GLU A 115 -5.04 -35.87 -3.12
N LYS A 116 -5.97 -36.48 -2.36
CA LYS A 116 -6.97 -35.76 -1.56
C LYS A 116 -6.31 -34.94 -0.46
N TRP A 117 -5.26 -35.46 0.18
CA TRP A 117 -4.48 -34.76 1.19
C TRP A 117 -3.81 -33.52 0.58
N PHE A 118 -3.08 -33.66 -0.52
CA PHE A 118 -2.42 -32.53 -1.21
C PHE A 118 -3.42 -31.50 -1.70
N ARG A 119 -4.57 -31.94 -2.25
CA ARG A 119 -5.65 -31.03 -2.67
C ARG A 119 -6.20 -30.24 -1.48
N ARG A 120 -6.49 -30.90 -0.35
CA ARG A 120 -6.98 -30.23 0.88
C ARG A 120 -5.93 -29.29 1.45
N ARG A 121 -4.64 -29.68 1.45
CA ARG A 121 -3.54 -28.87 1.96
C ARG A 121 -3.30 -27.61 1.13
N ARG A 122 -3.31 -27.70 -0.20
CA ARG A 122 -3.29 -26.54 -1.11
C ARG A 122 -4.54 -25.67 -0.94
N ASN A 123 -5.69 -26.32 -0.79
CA ASN A 123 -6.92 -25.62 -0.44
C ASN A 123 -6.88 -25.06 0.98
N LEU A 124 -5.89 -25.29 1.85
CA LEU A 124 -5.74 -24.47 3.04
C LEU A 124 -4.89 -23.23 2.76
N GLU A 125 -4.20 -23.15 1.63
CA GLU A 125 -3.38 -22.01 1.25
C GLU A 125 -4.12 -21.02 0.37
N ILE A 126 -5.32 -21.30 -0.16
CA ILE A 126 -6.05 -20.26 -0.92
C ILE A 126 -6.82 -19.36 0.10
N PRO A 127 -7.09 -18.06 -0.12
CA PRO A 127 -7.93 -17.29 0.78
C PRO A 127 -9.40 -17.58 0.46
N THR A 128 -10.26 -17.66 1.47
CA THR A 128 -11.72 -17.76 1.23
C THR A 128 -12.28 -16.45 0.70
N VAL A 129 -13.42 -16.47 0.03
CA VAL A 129 -14.08 -15.25 -0.45
C VAL A 129 -14.35 -14.29 0.73
N LEU A 130 -14.78 -14.83 1.87
CA LEU A 130 -14.96 -14.05 3.10
C LEU A 130 -13.66 -13.38 3.57
N GLN A 131 -12.51 -14.07 3.54
CA GLN A 131 -11.22 -13.47 3.91
C GLN A 131 -10.86 -12.32 2.97
N LYS A 132 -11.00 -12.53 1.65
CA LYS A 132 -10.75 -11.48 0.65
C LYS A 132 -11.69 -10.28 0.84
N PHE A 133 -12.95 -10.53 1.20
CA PHE A 133 -13.92 -9.46 1.49
C PHE A 133 -13.52 -8.67 2.74
N LYS A 134 -13.09 -9.34 3.80
CA LYS A 134 -12.60 -8.68 5.03
C LYS A 134 -11.38 -7.79 4.77
N GLU A 135 -10.41 -8.31 4.01
CA GLU A 135 -9.23 -7.55 3.58
C GLU A 135 -9.62 -6.33 2.75
N ALA A 136 -10.51 -6.51 1.77
CA ALA A 136 -10.99 -5.41 0.91
C ALA A 136 -11.80 -4.38 1.71
N PHE A 137 -12.64 -4.82 2.64
CA PHE A 137 -13.40 -3.94 3.53
C PHE A 137 -12.48 -3.07 4.39
N TRP A 138 -11.45 -3.65 5.00
CA TRP A 138 -10.49 -2.90 5.82
C TRP A 138 -9.81 -1.79 5.02
N ARG A 139 -9.31 -2.13 3.82
CA ARG A 139 -8.66 -1.17 2.92
C ARG A 139 -9.65 -0.11 2.43
N PHE A 140 -10.85 -0.51 2.04
CA PHE A 140 -11.93 0.40 1.66
C PHE A 140 -12.22 1.41 2.76
N SER A 141 -12.43 0.96 4.00
CA SER A 141 -12.72 1.84 5.13
C SER A 141 -11.58 2.84 5.36
N PHE A 142 -10.33 2.38 5.34
CA PHE A 142 -9.19 3.26 5.53
C PHE A 142 -9.05 4.28 4.41
N TYR A 143 -9.00 3.85 3.14
CA TYR A 143 -8.83 4.75 1.99
C TYR A 143 -9.99 5.75 1.86
N LEU A 144 -11.23 5.34 2.17
CA LEU A 144 -12.37 6.25 2.17
C LEU A 144 -12.21 7.32 3.26
N THR A 145 -11.89 6.91 4.50
CA THR A 145 -11.66 7.85 5.60
C THR A 145 -10.49 8.78 5.31
N SER A 146 -9.37 8.23 4.80
CA SER A 146 -8.20 9.01 4.44
C SER A 146 -8.50 10.03 3.35
N SER A 147 -9.23 9.64 2.29
CA SER A 147 -9.64 10.57 1.22
C SER A 147 -10.52 11.71 1.74
N ILE A 148 -11.47 11.42 2.63
CA ILE A 148 -12.35 12.46 3.22
C ILE A 148 -11.54 13.40 4.12
N VAL A 149 -10.71 12.84 5.01
CA VAL A 149 -9.86 13.63 5.92
C VAL A 149 -8.84 14.46 5.14
N GLY A 150 -8.21 13.88 4.12
CA GLY A 150 -7.28 14.55 3.23
C GLY A 150 -7.93 15.73 2.51
N PHE A 151 -9.15 15.55 2.00
CA PHE A 151 -9.91 16.65 1.41
C PHE A 151 -10.15 17.76 2.45
N ILE A 152 -10.66 17.43 3.64
CA ILE A 152 -10.92 18.42 4.71
C ILE A 152 -9.64 19.17 5.12
N PHE A 153 -8.52 18.47 5.27
CA PHE A 153 -7.25 19.06 5.72
C PHE A 153 -6.52 19.89 4.67
N LEU A 154 -6.83 19.68 3.38
CA LEU A 154 -6.21 20.38 2.27
C LEU A 154 -7.10 21.44 1.65
N TYR A 155 -8.42 21.39 1.88
CA TYR A 155 -9.39 22.30 1.26
C TYR A 155 -9.08 23.77 1.49
N ASP A 156 -8.59 24.16 2.66
CA ASP A 156 -8.27 25.55 2.98
C ASP A 156 -6.79 25.91 2.69
N LYS A 157 -6.03 25.01 2.06
CA LYS A 157 -4.59 25.20 1.83
C LYS A 157 -4.29 25.68 0.42
N PRO A 158 -3.45 26.72 0.26
CA PRO A 158 -3.20 27.31 -1.05
C PRO A 158 -2.49 26.32 -2.00
N TRP A 159 -1.65 25.43 -1.48
CA TRP A 159 -0.97 24.41 -2.29
C TRP A 159 -1.87 23.27 -2.78
N PHE A 160 -3.13 23.20 -2.33
CA PHE A 160 -4.10 22.28 -2.90
C PHE A 160 -4.59 22.74 -4.28
N TYR A 161 -4.60 24.05 -4.52
CA TYR A 161 -5.08 24.65 -5.77
C TYR A 161 -3.94 25.14 -6.67
N ASP A 162 -2.85 25.63 -6.08
CA ASP A 162 -1.68 26.10 -6.81
C ASP A 162 -0.43 25.30 -6.39
N ILE A 163 0.04 24.46 -7.30
CA ILE A 163 1.19 23.59 -7.07
C ILE A 163 2.46 24.39 -6.72
N TRP A 164 2.59 25.64 -7.15
CA TRP A 164 3.76 26.48 -6.85
C TRP A 164 3.92 26.73 -5.35
N GLN A 165 2.80 26.82 -4.63
CA GLN A 165 2.76 27.04 -3.18
C GLN A 165 3.34 25.86 -2.37
N THR A 166 3.57 24.71 -3.01
CA THR A 166 4.28 23.59 -2.37
C THR A 166 5.74 23.91 -2.07
N TRP A 167 6.39 24.81 -2.83
CA TRP A 167 7.80 25.19 -2.64
C TRP A 167 7.99 26.59 -2.07
N VAL A 168 6.95 27.42 -2.03
CA VAL A 168 7.02 28.75 -1.41
C VAL A 168 7.43 28.63 0.06
N GLY A 169 8.52 29.31 0.42
CA GLY A 169 9.09 29.31 1.76
C GLY A 169 9.91 28.05 2.09
N TYR A 170 10.17 27.14 1.14
CA TYR A 170 11.09 26.04 1.35
C TYR A 170 12.53 26.57 1.56
N PRO A 171 13.30 26.03 2.53
CA PRO A 171 13.00 24.87 3.39
C PRO A 171 12.27 25.18 4.71
N PHE A 172 11.97 26.45 4.99
CA PHE A 172 11.37 26.92 6.24
C PHE A 172 9.84 26.89 6.23
N GLN A 173 9.27 25.73 5.90
CA GLN A 173 7.81 25.53 5.89
C GLN A 173 7.34 24.98 7.23
N THR A 174 6.33 25.62 7.83
CA THR A 174 5.72 25.13 9.08
C THR A 174 4.87 23.89 8.84
N LEU A 175 5.03 22.89 9.70
CA LEU A 175 4.20 21.72 9.83
C LEU A 175 2.92 22.08 10.59
N LEU A 176 1.76 21.85 9.98
CA LEU A 176 0.48 22.00 10.68
C LEU A 176 0.09 20.68 11.37
N PRO A 177 -0.64 20.75 12.51
CA PRO A 177 -1.12 19.55 13.20
C PRO A 177 -1.96 18.61 12.31
N SER A 178 -2.74 19.16 11.38
CA SER A 178 -3.52 18.35 10.44
C SER A 178 -2.64 17.49 9.52
N GLN A 179 -1.56 18.06 8.97
CA GLN A 179 -0.62 17.29 8.15
C GLN A 179 0.15 16.28 8.97
N TYR A 180 0.51 16.60 10.22
CA TYR A 180 1.14 15.65 11.13
C TYR A 180 0.30 14.38 11.27
N TRP A 181 -0.97 14.53 11.69
CA TRP A 181 -1.83 13.37 11.90
C TRP A 181 -2.13 12.61 10.61
N TYR A 182 -2.26 13.32 9.49
CA TYR A 182 -2.47 12.69 8.18
C TYR A 182 -1.28 11.80 7.79
N TYR A 183 -0.05 12.31 7.91
CA TYR A 183 1.17 11.53 7.67
C TYR A 183 1.34 10.35 8.61
N MET A 184 1.13 10.57 9.91
CA MET A 184 1.33 9.51 10.91
C MET A 184 0.34 8.35 10.71
N ALA A 185 -0.91 8.68 10.37
CA ALA A 185 -1.95 7.68 10.10
C ALA A 185 -1.62 6.87 8.83
N GLU A 186 -1.20 7.54 7.75
CA GLU A 186 -0.86 6.90 6.49
C GLU A 186 0.36 5.99 6.57
N ILE A 187 1.47 6.48 7.12
CA ILE A 187 2.68 5.67 7.29
C ILE A 187 2.36 4.47 8.21
N GLY A 188 1.59 4.70 9.29
CA GLY A 188 1.14 3.64 10.19
C GLY A 188 0.28 2.58 9.47
N PHE A 189 -0.60 3.00 8.57
CA PHE A 189 -1.40 2.07 7.77
C PHE A 189 -0.56 1.24 6.82
N TYR A 190 0.38 1.85 6.09
CA TYR A 190 1.30 1.12 5.22
C TYR A 190 2.18 0.13 6.00
N TRP A 191 2.66 0.48 7.19
CA TRP A 191 3.33 -0.47 8.09
C TRP A 191 2.41 -1.63 8.49
N SER A 192 1.15 -1.35 8.81
CA SER A 192 0.18 -2.39 9.17
C SER A 192 -0.02 -3.38 8.02
N LEU A 193 -0.04 -2.90 6.77
CA LEU A 193 -0.13 -3.73 5.57
C LEU A 193 1.13 -4.58 5.37
N ILE A 194 2.33 -4.02 5.60
CA ILE A 194 3.60 -4.76 5.55
C ILE A 194 3.63 -5.89 6.60
N PHE A 195 3.22 -5.61 7.83
CA PHE A 195 3.23 -6.61 8.91
C PHE A 195 2.26 -7.76 8.64
N THR A 196 1.12 -7.50 8.01
CA THR A 196 0.18 -8.57 7.63
C THR A 196 0.53 -9.22 6.30
N LEU A 197 1.40 -8.59 5.49
CA LEU A 197 1.78 -9.08 4.17
C LEU A 197 2.26 -10.53 4.26
N GLY A 198 3.19 -10.86 5.17
CA GLY A 198 3.72 -12.23 5.35
C GLY A 198 2.65 -13.31 5.60
N ILE A 199 1.59 -12.94 6.32
CA ILE A 199 0.47 -13.83 6.67
C ILE A 199 -0.51 -13.95 5.51
N ASP A 200 -0.74 -12.85 4.79
CA ASP A 200 -1.60 -12.75 3.61
C ASP A 200 -0.95 -13.43 2.37
N ILE A 201 0.39 -13.50 2.32
CA ILE A 201 1.24 -13.90 1.17
C ILE A 201 1.23 -15.40 0.87
N LYS A 202 0.94 -16.30 1.81
CA LYS A 202 0.96 -17.74 1.51
C LYS A 202 -0.11 -18.17 0.48
N ARG A 203 -0.87 -17.22 -0.09
CA ARG A 203 -2.20 -17.42 -0.64
C ARG A 203 -2.59 -16.76 -1.99
N LYS A 204 -1.82 -15.89 -2.67
CA LYS A 204 -2.30 -15.28 -3.96
C LYS A 204 -1.21 -14.90 -4.98
N ALA A 205 -1.50 -15.29 -6.23
CA ALA A 205 -1.15 -14.75 -7.57
C ALA A 205 0.31 -14.40 -7.93
N SER A 206 0.67 -14.68 -9.19
CA SER A 206 1.96 -14.39 -9.89
C SER A 206 3.04 -13.67 -9.08
N ALA A 207 4.22 -14.27 -8.95
CA ALA A 207 5.37 -13.68 -8.25
C ALA A 207 5.69 -12.23 -8.67
N CYS A 208 5.37 -11.86 -9.92
CA CYS A 208 5.52 -10.51 -10.44
C CYS A 208 4.56 -9.50 -9.78
N ASP A 209 3.25 -9.80 -9.74
CA ASP A 209 2.25 -8.91 -9.10
C ASP A 209 2.53 -8.73 -7.61
N PHE A 210 2.98 -9.80 -6.95
CA PHE A 210 3.40 -9.74 -5.56
C PHE A 210 4.57 -8.78 -5.35
N THR A 211 5.63 -8.97 -6.14
CA THR A 211 6.85 -8.14 -6.04
C THR A 211 6.53 -6.68 -6.31
N ALA A 212 5.67 -6.39 -7.30
CA ALA A 212 5.23 -5.03 -7.60
C ALA A 212 4.53 -4.35 -6.41
N HIS A 213 3.63 -5.06 -5.71
CA HIS A 213 2.97 -4.51 -4.52
C HIS A 213 3.95 -4.30 -3.35
N VAL A 214 4.88 -5.22 -3.10
CA VAL A 214 5.91 -5.04 -2.04
C VAL A 214 6.75 -3.81 -2.32
N VAL A 215 7.28 -3.70 -3.54
CA VAL A 215 8.09 -2.56 -3.99
C VAL A 215 7.30 -1.26 -3.83
N HIS A 216 6.01 -1.26 -4.20
CA HIS A 216 5.14 -0.10 -4.00
C HIS A 216 5.03 0.31 -2.53
N HIS A 217 4.79 -0.62 -1.61
CA HIS A 217 4.62 -0.28 -0.18
C HIS A 217 5.93 0.25 0.42
N LEU A 218 7.06 -0.37 0.07
CA LEU A 218 8.38 0.11 0.49
C LEU A 218 8.69 1.51 -0.09
N ALA A 219 8.36 1.73 -1.37
CA ALA A 219 8.51 3.04 -2.00
C ALA A 219 7.59 4.09 -1.36
N ALA A 220 6.33 3.76 -1.05
CA ALA A 220 5.39 4.67 -0.40
C ALA A 220 5.85 5.06 1.02
N ILE A 221 6.24 4.08 1.85
CA ILE A 221 6.80 4.35 3.20
C ILE A 221 8.07 5.19 3.09
N GLY A 222 8.98 4.84 2.18
CA GLY A 222 10.21 5.57 1.93
C GLY A 222 9.95 7.01 1.48
N LEU A 223 8.96 7.22 0.60
CA LEU A 223 8.60 8.54 0.07
C LEU A 223 7.99 9.44 1.14
N MET A 224 7.06 8.90 1.94
CA MET A 224 6.47 9.64 3.07
C MET A 224 7.51 9.94 4.14
N SER A 225 8.37 8.98 4.48
CA SER A 225 9.45 9.18 5.46
C SER A 225 10.50 10.19 4.95
N GLY A 226 10.88 10.10 3.67
CA GLY A 226 11.83 11.00 3.05
C GLY A 226 11.29 12.43 2.93
N SER A 227 10.02 12.60 2.54
CA SER A 227 9.37 13.92 2.55
C SER A 227 9.22 14.49 3.95
N TRP A 228 9.02 13.66 4.97
CA TRP A 228 9.00 14.11 6.36
C TRP A 228 10.36 14.66 6.78
N CYS A 229 11.44 13.90 6.56
CA CYS A 229 12.79 14.30 6.95
C CYS A 229 13.32 15.50 6.15
N GLY A 230 12.95 15.64 4.87
CA GLY A 230 13.35 16.75 4.01
C GLY A 230 12.40 17.96 4.05
N ASN A 231 11.40 17.98 4.94
CA ASN A 231 10.36 19.00 5.01
C ASN A 231 9.59 19.25 3.68
N TYR A 232 9.33 18.20 2.90
CA TYR A 232 8.47 18.23 1.70
C TYR A 232 7.00 17.95 2.03
N VAL A 233 6.54 18.34 3.22
CA VAL A 233 5.23 17.93 3.78
C VAL A 233 4.06 18.37 2.90
N ARG A 234 4.07 19.62 2.41
CA ARG A 234 3.00 20.15 1.54
C ARG A 234 2.82 19.29 0.31
N LEU A 235 3.92 19.02 -0.39
CA LEU A 235 3.92 18.18 -1.57
C LEU A 235 3.50 16.73 -1.26
N GLY A 236 4.06 16.13 -0.21
CA GLY A 236 3.72 14.74 0.10
C GLY A 236 2.27 14.58 0.57
N THR A 237 1.63 15.59 1.17
CA THR A 237 0.17 15.53 1.38
C THR A 237 -0.64 15.47 0.08
N LEU A 238 -0.20 16.15 -0.99
CA LEU A 238 -0.83 16.03 -2.32
C LEU A 238 -0.59 14.65 -2.92
N VAL A 239 0.62 14.11 -2.75
CA VAL A 239 0.93 12.73 -3.17
C VAL A 239 -0.01 11.76 -2.47
N ILE A 240 -0.14 11.81 -1.14
CA ILE A 240 -1.04 10.96 -0.36
C ILE A 240 -2.49 11.14 -0.81
N PHE A 241 -2.96 12.36 -1.05
CA PHE A 241 -4.34 12.57 -1.46
C PHE A 241 -4.66 11.97 -2.85
N VAL A 242 -3.78 12.18 -3.83
CA VAL A 242 -3.90 11.63 -5.19
C VAL A 242 -3.74 10.10 -5.18
N HIS A 243 -2.83 9.60 -4.32
CA HIS A 243 -2.89 8.33 -3.57
C HIS A 243 -4.27 7.64 -3.44
N ASP A 244 -4.97 8.05 -2.38
CA ASP A 244 -6.07 7.29 -1.78
C ASP A 244 -7.41 7.51 -2.48
N THR A 245 -7.56 8.65 -3.17
CA THR A 245 -8.83 9.06 -3.80
C THR A 245 -9.34 8.05 -4.84
N ALA A 246 -8.45 7.33 -5.52
CA ALA A 246 -8.84 6.29 -6.46
C ALA A 246 -9.08 4.93 -5.76
N ASP A 247 -8.30 4.62 -4.72
CA ASP A 247 -8.15 3.25 -4.23
C ASP A 247 -9.38 2.74 -3.47
N PHE A 248 -10.14 3.61 -2.79
CA PHE A 248 -11.38 3.18 -2.15
C PHE A 248 -12.43 2.70 -3.18
N TRP A 249 -12.47 3.26 -4.39
CA TRP A 249 -13.36 2.78 -5.45
C TRP A 249 -13.01 1.35 -5.90
N LEU A 250 -11.71 1.04 -6.00
CA LEU A 250 -11.23 -0.29 -6.34
C LEU A 250 -11.62 -1.32 -5.27
N GLU A 251 -11.41 -0.98 -4.00
CA GLU A 251 -11.74 -1.89 -2.89
C GLU A 251 -13.26 -2.09 -2.77
N ALA A 252 -14.06 -1.04 -3.01
CA ALA A 252 -15.51 -1.17 -3.13
C ALA A 252 -15.91 -2.12 -4.27
N ALA A 253 -15.33 -1.96 -5.47
CA ALA A 253 -15.60 -2.84 -6.60
C ALA A 253 -15.26 -4.32 -6.27
N LYS A 254 -14.13 -4.57 -5.60
CA LYS A 254 -13.76 -5.92 -5.13
C LYS A 254 -14.80 -6.50 -4.16
N MET A 255 -15.28 -5.70 -3.20
CA MET A 255 -16.31 -6.14 -2.24
C MET A 255 -17.60 -6.58 -2.95
N PHE A 256 -18.09 -5.79 -3.90
CA PHE A 256 -19.30 -6.14 -4.67
C PHE A 256 -19.08 -7.30 -5.64
N ASN A 257 -17.86 -7.45 -6.20
CA ASN A 257 -17.49 -8.64 -6.96
C ASN A 257 -17.60 -9.92 -6.11
N TYR A 258 -17.12 -9.87 -4.86
CA TYR A 258 -17.21 -11.01 -3.93
C TYR A 258 -18.66 -11.32 -3.52
N ALA A 259 -19.53 -10.32 -3.50
CA ALA A 259 -20.97 -10.47 -3.30
C ALA A 259 -21.74 -10.89 -4.57
N ARG A 260 -21.07 -11.03 -5.72
CA ARG A 260 -21.67 -11.33 -7.04
C ARG A 260 -22.65 -10.26 -7.55
N TRP A 261 -22.46 -9.01 -7.15
CA TRP A 261 -23.24 -7.87 -7.63
C TRP A 261 -22.55 -7.26 -8.85
N GLU A 262 -22.64 -7.96 -9.99
CA GLU A 262 -21.86 -7.65 -11.20
C GLU A 262 -22.12 -6.23 -11.74
N LYS A 263 -23.39 -5.79 -11.79
CA LYS A 263 -23.73 -4.45 -12.28
C LYS A 263 -23.07 -3.34 -11.44
N THR A 264 -23.18 -3.44 -10.12
CA THR A 264 -22.59 -2.48 -9.18
C THR A 264 -21.06 -2.53 -9.22
N CYS A 265 -20.48 -3.74 -9.23
CA CYS A 265 -19.05 -3.94 -9.38
C CYS A 265 -18.50 -3.28 -10.65
N ASN A 266 -19.15 -3.49 -11.80
CA ASN A 266 -18.71 -2.92 -13.08
C ASN A 266 -18.81 -1.40 -13.08
N MET A 267 -19.90 -0.83 -12.54
CA MET A 267 -20.04 0.62 -12.40
C MET A 267 -18.94 1.23 -11.52
N LEU A 268 -18.68 0.63 -10.34
CA LEU A 268 -17.61 1.09 -9.45
C LEU A 268 -16.22 0.94 -10.07
N PHE A 269 -15.99 -0.12 -10.85
CA PHE A 269 -14.74 -0.32 -11.56
C PHE A 269 -14.50 0.73 -12.66
N ILE A 270 -15.57 1.19 -13.34
CA ILE A 270 -15.48 2.30 -14.29
C ILE A 270 -15.14 3.60 -13.57
N ILE A 271 -15.82 3.92 -12.46
CA ILE A 271 -15.53 5.10 -11.63
C ILE A 271 -14.07 5.06 -11.15
N PHE A 272 -13.63 3.92 -10.62
CA PHE A 272 -12.24 3.68 -10.24
C PHE A 272 -11.28 3.95 -11.40
N SER A 273 -11.58 3.44 -12.60
CA SER A 273 -10.69 3.58 -13.75
C SER A 273 -10.52 5.04 -14.18
N ILE A 274 -11.61 5.81 -14.15
CA ILE A 274 -11.58 7.25 -14.44
C ILE A 274 -10.78 7.99 -13.36
N ALA A 275 -11.07 7.72 -12.08
CA ALA A 275 -10.36 8.32 -10.96
C ALA A 275 -8.85 7.99 -11.00
N PHE A 276 -8.49 6.73 -11.27
CA PHE A 276 -7.10 6.28 -11.44
C PHE A 276 -6.41 6.99 -12.60
N PHE A 277 -7.10 7.15 -13.74
CA PHE A 277 -6.52 7.85 -14.88
C PHE A 277 -6.22 9.32 -14.54
N ILE A 278 -7.18 10.04 -13.96
CA ILE A 278 -7.00 11.45 -13.57
C ILE A 278 -5.88 11.59 -12.53
N THR A 279 -5.94 10.81 -11.45
CA THR A 279 -4.99 10.92 -10.35
C THR A 279 -3.58 10.45 -10.73
N ARG A 280 -3.45 9.31 -11.42
CA ARG A 280 -2.16 8.63 -11.64
C ARG A 280 -1.52 8.91 -12.98
N MET A 281 -2.33 9.05 -14.02
CA MET A 281 -1.82 9.25 -15.38
C MET A 281 -1.75 10.73 -15.74
N ILE A 282 -2.54 11.59 -15.08
CA ILE A 282 -2.53 13.03 -15.32
C ILE A 282 -1.84 13.79 -14.17
N LEU A 283 -2.45 13.83 -12.99
CA LEU A 283 -2.00 14.70 -11.89
C LEU A 283 -0.61 14.30 -11.36
N LEU A 284 -0.35 13.00 -11.18
CA LEU A 284 0.94 12.55 -10.66
C LEU A 284 2.12 12.93 -11.58
N PRO A 285 2.16 12.58 -12.88
CA PRO A 285 3.31 12.89 -13.73
C PRO A 285 3.38 14.36 -14.18
N PHE A 286 2.26 14.98 -14.57
CA PHE A 286 2.30 16.31 -15.22
C PHE A 286 2.21 17.47 -14.24
N TRP A 287 1.67 17.24 -13.04
CA TRP A 287 1.60 18.26 -11.99
C TRP A 287 2.62 18.00 -10.89
N ILE A 288 2.48 16.89 -10.14
CA ILE A 288 3.32 16.62 -8.98
C ILE A 288 4.77 16.39 -9.40
N LEU A 289 5.03 15.39 -10.23
CA LEU A 289 6.40 14.99 -10.61
C LEU A 289 7.12 16.10 -11.39
N ARG A 290 6.39 16.86 -12.22
CA ARG A 290 6.94 18.06 -12.85
C ARG A 290 7.31 19.12 -11.81
N ALA A 291 6.46 19.38 -10.82
CA ALA A 291 6.75 20.33 -9.76
C ALA A 291 7.97 19.89 -8.96
N THR A 292 8.10 18.61 -8.61
CA THR A 292 9.25 18.12 -7.83
C THR A 292 10.56 18.12 -8.57
N LEU A 293 10.54 18.03 -9.90
CA LEU A 293 11.76 18.08 -10.72
C LEU A 293 12.18 19.52 -11.06
N TYR A 294 11.22 20.42 -11.27
CA TYR A 294 11.49 21.74 -11.86
C TYR A 294 11.38 22.90 -10.87
N GLN A 295 10.46 22.86 -9.92
CA GLN A 295 10.27 24.00 -9.00
C GLN A 295 11.40 24.15 -7.96
N PRO A 296 12.01 23.08 -7.42
CA PRO A 296 13.10 23.21 -6.46
C PRO A 296 14.27 24.02 -6.97
N THR A 297 14.55 24.02 -8.27
CA THR A 297 15.68 24.75 -8.87
C THR A 297 15.53 26.27 -8.78
N TYR A 298 14.31 26.77 -8.55
CA TYR A 298 14.05 28.19 -8.29
C TYR A 298 14.27 28.60 -6.84
N TYR A 299 14.16 27.66 -5.89
CA TYR A 299 14.19 27.94 -4.45
C TYR A 299 15.45 27.40 -3.76
N SER A 300 16.13 26.43 -4.36
CA SER A 300 17.40 25.87 -3.90
C SER A 300 18.38 25.76 -5.06
N THR A 301 19.56 26.37 -4.90
CA THR A 301 20.66 26.32 -5.87
C THR A 301 21.43 25.00 -5.84
N THR A 302 21.16 24.11 -4.87
CA THR A 302 21.84 22.82 -4.74
C THR A 302 20.85 21.66 -4.66
N PRO A 303 20.85 20.73 -5.65
CA PRO A 303 20.10 19.50 -5.54
C PRO A 303 20.81 18.57 -4.54
N VAL A 304 20.16 18.34 -3.40
CA VAL A 304 20.63 17.46 -2.32
C VAL A 304 20.36 16.00 -2.64
N ILE A 305 21.04 15.05 -1.98
CA ILE A 305 20.82 13.62 -2.25
C ILE A 305 19.35 13.21 -2.01
N ALA A 306 18.70 13.77 -0.98
CA ALA A 306 17.30 13.54 -0.68
C ALA A 306 16.36 13.91 -1.83
N TYR A 307 16.70 14.93 -2.63
CA TYR A 307 15.95 15.30 -3.82
C TYR A 307 15.96 14.17 -4.86
N PHE A 308 17.12 13.54 -5.10
CA PHE A 308 17.24 12.43 -6.03
C PHE A 308 16.55 11.16 -5.51
N LEU A 309 16.68 10.87 -4.21
CA LEU A 309 16.00 9.73 -3.58
C LEU A 309 14.47 9.88 -3.67
N PHE A 310 13.96 11.05 -3.34
CA PHE A 310 12.52 11.33 -3.36
C PHE A 310 11.96 11.25 -4.79
N ASN A 311 12.59 11.90 -5.77
CA ASN A 311 12.16 11.82 -7.16
C ASN A 311 12.31 10.42 -7.76
N GLY A 312 13.36 9.66 -7.39
CA GLY A 312 13.52 8.27 -7.80
C GLY A 312 12.41 7.35 -7.28
N MET A 313 11.94 7.57 -6.05
CA MET A 313 10.79 6.84 -5.49
C MET A 313 9.48 7.23 -6.19
N LEU A 314 9.27 8.52 -6.50
CA LEU A 314 8.11 8.97 -7.29
C LEU A 314 8.09 8.37 -8.70
N LEU A 315 9.24 8.33 -9.38
CA LEU A 315 9.37 7.69 -10.69
C LEU A 315 9.11 6.17 -10.61
N THR A 316 9.58 5.52 -9.55
CA THR A 316 9.29 4.11 -9.28
C THR A 316 7.78 3.88 -9.15
N LEU A 317 7.08 4.72 -8.38
CA LEU A 317 5.62 4.68 -8.26
C LEU A 317 4.95 4.93 -9.62
N GLN A 318 5.40 5.92 -10.39
CA GLN A 318 4.86 6.19 -11.73
C GLN A 318 5.01 4.98 -12.66
N GLY A 319 6.16 4.29 -12.64
CA GLY A 319 6.38 3.07 -13.42
C GLY A 319 5.40 1.95 -13.05
N LEU A 320 5.17 1.75 -11.75
CA LEU A 320 4.16 0.79 -11.26
C LEU A 320 2.74 1.20 -11.67
N HIS A 321 2.42 2.50 -11.64
CA HIS A 321 1.12 3.01 -12.08
C HIS A 321 0.90 2.83 -13.59
N LEU A 322 1.94 2.96 -14.42
CA LEU A 322 1.85 2.64 -15.84
C LEU A 322 1.58 1.14 -16.07
N TYR A 323 2.25 0.27 -15.29
CA TYR A 323 2.01 -1.17 -15.32
C TYR A 323 0.57 -1.52 -14.96
N TRP A 324 0.05 -0.98 -13.85
CA TRP A 324 -1.35 -1.22 -13.44
C TRP A 324 -2.35 -0.55 -14.39
N GLY A 325 -2.04 0.63 -14.91
CA GLY A 325 -2.85 1.32 -15.91
C GLY A 325 -3.02 0.47 -17.18
N TYR A 326 -1.96 -0.19 -17.64
CA TYR A 326 -2.03 -1.16 -18.74
C TYR A 326 -2.98 -2.33 -18.41
N LEU A 327 -2.91 -2.88 -17.19
CA LEU A 327 -3.81 -3.97 -16.76
C LEU A 327 -5.27 -3.53 -16.69
N ILE A 328 -5.54 -2.34 -16.14
CA ILE A 328 -6.88 -1.75 -16.06
C ILE A 328 -7.44 -1.58 -17.47
N PHE A 329 -6.66 -1.01 -18.38
CA PHE A 329 -7.07 -0.82 -19.77
C PHE A 329 -7.36 -2.15 -20.48
N LYS A 330 -6.56 -3.19 -20.23
CA LYS A 330 -6.81 -4.54 -20.76
C LYS A 330 -8.14 -5.12 -20.26
N ILE A 331 -8.50 -4.87 -19.00
CA ILE A 331 -9.78 -5.28 -18.43
C ILE A 331 -10.93 -4.49 -19.05
N LEU A 332 -10.79 -3.17 -19.19
CA LEU A 332 -11.80 -2.30 -19.83
C LEU A 332 -12.08 -2.69 -21.28
N LYS A 333 -11.05 -3.01 -22.06
CA LYS A 333 -11.22 -3.54 -23.42
C LYS A 333 -12.08 -4.80 -23.43
N ARG A 334 -11.89 -5.72 -22.48
CA ARG A 334 -12.74 -6.92 -22.38
C ARG A 334 -14.20 -6.55 -22.09
N PHE A 335 -14.47 -5.57 -21.24
CA PHE A 335 -15.84 -5.11 -20.98
C PHE A 335 -16.55 -4.52 -22.21
N VAL A 336 -15.80 -3.85 -23.08
CA VAL A 336 -16.36 -3.20 -24.28
C VAL A 336 -16.52 -4.18 -25.45
N PHE A 337 -15.55 -5.09 -25.64
CA PHE A 337 -15.47 -5.95 -26.83
C PHE A 337 -15.97 -7.39 -26.64
N LEU A 338 -16.27 -7.84 -25.41
CA LEU A 338 -16.87 -9.15 -25.13
C LEU A 338 -18.34 -9.04 -24.67
N LYS A 339 -19.03 -7.99 -25.11
CA LYS A 339 -20.48 -7.90 -24.95
C LYS A 339 -21.19 -8.78 -25.98
#